data_AF-A0A6N1YA65-F1
#
_entry.id   AF-A0A6N1YA65-F1
#
_cell.length_a   1.000
_cell.length_b   1.000
_cell.length_c   1.000
_cell.angle_alpha   90.00
_cell.angle_beta   90.00
_cell.angle_gamma   90.00
#
_symmetry.space_group_name_H-M   'P 1'
#
loop_
_entity.id
_entity.type
_entity.pdbx_description
1 polymer ?
#
loop_
_entity_poly.entity_id
_entity_poly.type
_entity_poly.pdbx_seq_one_letter_code
_entity_poly.pdbx_strand_id
1 'polypeptide(L)'
;MIIFLRNIPENTKHSNIIAFVEPAIKKRWFQKRGEIVGVKVMQLKDPRAETSEFHGVVGVEPDKVGAKAILALNRKVFLGKHIAVHEYHRRDWHNDPRLEHVSNAQERRKGDRRRKGLEEVIDISRQFTSHKTFSRRHG
;
A
#
# COMPACT_ATOMS: atom_id res chain seq x y z
N MET A 1 -4.10 -4.66 10.04
CA MET A 1 -4.59 -3.75 8.99
C MET A 1 -3.52 -3.60 7.91
N ILE A 2 -3.87 -3.02 6.76
CA ILE A 2 -2.95 -2.81 5.66
C ILE A 2 -2.75 -1.30 5.44
N ILE A 3 -1.49 -0.87 5.43
CA ILE A 3 -1.06 0.49 5.09
C ILE A 3 -0.69 0.53 3.62
N PHE A 4 -1.18 1.55 2.90
CA PHE A 4 -0.87 1.82 1.51
C PHE A 4 0.05 3.03 1.38
N LEU A 5 1.18 2.84 0.70
CA LEU A 5 2.15 3.87 0.35
C LEU A 5 1.95 4.26 -1.11
N ARG A 6 1.39 5.43 -1.37
CA ARG A 6 1.03 5.88 -2.72
C ARG A 6 2.21 6.58 -3.41
N ASN A 7 2.44 6.23 -4.68
CA ASN A 7 3.36 6.94 -5.58
C ASN A 7 4.82 6.95 -5.08
N ILE A 8 5.29 5.78 -4.62
CA ILE A 8 6.67 5.58 -4.21
C ILE A 8 7.61 5.60 -5.44
N PRO A 9 8.91 5.87 -5.27
CA PRO A 9 9.87 5.77 -6.37
C PRO A 9 10.01 4.33 -6.91
N GLU A 10 10.33 4.20 -8.19
CA GLU A 10 10.53 2.91 -8.86
C GLU A 10 11.64 2.06 -8.24
N ASN A 11 12.72 2.69 -7.79
CA ASN A 11 13.87 2.01 -7.17
C ASN A 11 13.61 1.55 -5.71
N THR A 12 12.35 1.54 -5.27
CA THR A 12 11.99 1.19 -3.90
C THR A 12 12.21 -0.29 -3.62
N LYS A 13 13.04 -0.58 -2.60
CA LYS A 13 13.26 -1.92 -2.07
C LYS A 13 12.41 -2.17 -0.83
N HIS A 14 12.18 -3.45 -0.51
CA HIS A 14 11.50 -3.85 0.73
C HIS A 14 12.19 -3.28 1.98
N SER A 15 13.52 -3.29 2.00
CA SER A 15 14.31 -2.71 3.10
C SER A 15 14.04 -1.23 3.31
N ASN A 16 13.81 -0.47 2.22
CA ASN A 16 13.48 0.95 2.30
C ASN A 16 12.13 1.14 2.97
N ILE A 17 11.12 0.34 2.57
CA ILE A 17 9.78 0.38 3.16
C ILE A 17 9.83 0.00 4.65
N ILE A 18 10.55 -1.07 5.00
CA ILE A 18 10.72 -1.48 6.39
C ILE A 18 11.39 -0.37 7.18
N ALA A 19 12.51 0.18 6.71
CA ALA A 19 13.22 1.27 7.40
C ALA A 19 12.36 2.54 7.57
N PHE A 20 11.44 2.79 6.65
CA PHE A 20 10.49 3.91 6.72
C PHE A 20 9.35 3.66 7.72
N VAL A 21 8.80 2.45 7.76
CA VAL A 21 7.62 2.12 8.58
C VAL A 21 8.00 1.73 10.01
N GLU A 22 9.11 1.01 10.19
CA GLU A 22 9.53 0.45 11.47
C GLU A 22 9.63 1.48 12.60
N PRO A 23 10.18 2.70 12.39
CA PRO A 23 10.22 3.72 13.45
C PRO A 23 8.83 4.18 13.91
N ALA A 24 7.82 4.12 13.04
CA ALA A 24 6.46 4.56 13.37
C ALA A 24 5.64 3.51 14.14
N ILE A 25 6.07 2.25 14.12
CA ILE A 25 5.41 1.12 14.82
C ILE A 25 6.20 0.62 16.04
N LYS A 26 7.46 1.06 16.19
CA LYS A 26 8.31 0.75 17.34
C LYS A 26 7.72 1.35 18.62
N LYS A 27 7.84 0.59 19.71
CA LYS A 27 7.30 0.93 21.04
C LYS A 27 7.99 2.18 21.58
N ARG A 28 7.21 3.24 21.88
CA ARG A 28 7.56 4.19 22.95
C ARG A 28 7.16 3.56 24.28
N TRP A 29 7.90 3.85 25.36
CA TRP A 29 7.75 3.25 26.69
C TRP A 29 6.26 2.98 27.05
N PHE A 30 5.94 1.75 27.47
CA PHE A 30 4.60 1.21 27.79
C PHE A 30 3.57 0.88 26.67
N GLN A 31 3.84 1.11 25.37
CA GLN A 31 2.87 0.74 24.31
C GLN A 31 2.98 -0.74 23.84
N LYS A 32 1.91 -1.31 23.24
CA LYS A 32 2.04 -2.61 22.55
C LYS A 32 2.99 -2.47 21.36
N ARG A 33 3.90 -3.43 21.17
CA ARG A 33 4.82 -3.46 20.02
C ARG A 33 3.99 -3.70 18.75
N GLY A 34 4.22 -2.88 17.73
CA GLY A 34 3.74 -3.17 16.39
C GLY A 34 4.74 -4.02 15.62
N GLU A 35 4.24 -4.87 14.75
CA GLU A 35 5.00 -5.76 13.89
C GLU A 35 4.54 -5.60 12.44
N ILE A 36 5.51 -5.67 11.52
CA ILE A 36 5.24 -5.75 10.08
C ILE A 36 5.04 -7.22 9.75
N VAL A 37 3.83 -7.58 9.30
CA VAL A 37 3.49 -8.97 8.95
C VAL A 37 3.67 -9.25 7.46
N GLY A 38 3.85 -8.21 6.63
CA GLY A 38 4.13 -8.38 5.21
C GLY A 38 4.44 -7.05 4.51
N VAL A 39 5.21 -7.12 3.43
CA VAL A 39 5.54 -5.99 2.56
C VAL A 39 5.43 -6.44 1.11
N LYS A 40 4.75 -5.65 0.28
CA LYS A 40 4.70 -5.83 -1.17
C LYS A 40 4.91 -4.50 -1.87
N VAL A 41 5.48 -4.57 -3.07
CA VAL A 41 5.57 -3.44 -4.00
C VAL A 41 4.76 -3.81 -5.23
N MET A 42 3.83 -2.93 -5.60
CA MET A 42 2.94 -3.10 -6.74
C MET A 42 3.28 -2.06 -7.80
N GLN A 43 3.29 -2.47 -9.06
CA GLN A 43 3.37 -1.57 -10.20
C GLN A 43 2.01 -1.51 -10.89
N LEU A 44 1.54 -0.30 -11.13
CA LEU A 44 0.34 -0.02 -11.88
C LEU A 44 0.76 0.63 -13.20
N LYS A 45 0.52 -0.06 -14.32
CA LYS A 45 0.85 0.46 -15.65
C LYS A 45 -0.41 1.03 -16.31
N ASP A 46 -0.29 2.26 -16.80
CA ASP A 46 -1.29 2.88 -17.67
C ASP A 46 -0.82 2.75 -19.13
N PRO A 47 -1.33 1.77 -19.90
CA PRO A 47 -0.91 1.56 -21.27
C PRO A 47 -1.28 2.72 -22.21
N ARG A 48 -2.20 3.60 -21.81
CA ARG A 48 -2.62 4.75 -22.64
C ARG A 48 -1.73 5.96 -22.45
N ALA A 49 -1.17 6.12 -21.26
CA ALA A 49 -0.32 7.25 -20.91
C ALA A 49 1.18 6.89 -20.87
N GLU A 50 1.54 5.63 -21.13
CA GLU A 50 2.90 5.07 -20.98
C GLU A 50 3.54 5.35 -19.61
N THR A 51 2.71 5.58 -18.60
CA THR A 51 3.17 5.88 -17.24
C THR A 51 3.07 4.65 -16.35
N SER A 52 4.05 4.51 -15.46
CA SER A 52 4.04 3.50 -14.39
C SER A 52 3.99 4.18 -13.03
N GLU A 53 3.08 3.71 -12.18
CA GLU A 53 2.97 4.13 -10.79
C GLU A 53 3.37 2.98 -9.88
N PHE A 54 4.20 3.28 -8.88
CA PHE A 54 4.63 2.29 -7.89
C PHE A 54 3.95 2.56 -6.55
N HIS A 55 3.54 1.49 -5.90
CA HIS A 55 2.83 1.52 -4.62
C HIS A 55 3.40 0.51 -3.65
N GLY A 56 3.45 0.87 -2.37
CA GLY A 56 3.81 -0.05 -1.30
C GLY A 56 2.57 -0.52 -0.55
N VAL A 57 2.54 -1.79 -0.18
CA VAL A 57 1.49 -2.38 0.66
C VAL A 57 2.16 -3.04 1.84
N VAL A 58 1.77 -2.62 3.06
CA VAL A 58 2.41 -3.07 4.29
C VAL A 58 1.36 -3.57 5.27
N GLY A 59 1.44 -4.84 5.65
CA GLY A 59 0.62 -5.39 6.72
C GLY A 59 1.21 -5.02 8.07
N VAL A 60 0.41 -4.44 8.95
CA VAL A 60 0.80 -4.07 10.32
C VAL A 60 -0.18 -4.62 11.33
N GLU A 61 0.37 -5.23 12.38
CA GLU A 61 -0.36 -5.69 13.55
C GLU A 61 0.25 -5.12 14.85
N PRO A 62 -0.56 -4.74 15.85
CA PRO A 62 -2.01 -4.69 15.82
C PRO A 62 -2.53 -3.44 15.06
N ASP A 63 -3.78 -3.48 14.63
CA ASP A 63 -4.46 -2.43 13.87
C ASP A 63 -4.32 -1.03 14.46
N LYS A 64 -4.45 -0.91 15.79
CA LYS A 64 -4.26 0.37 16.50
C LYS A 64 -2.88 0.99 16.28
N VAL A 65 -1.84 0.18 16.10
CA VAL A 65 -0.49 0.67 15.80
C VAL A 65 -0.38 1.09 14.33
N GLY A 66 -1.01 0.35 13.41
CA GLY A 66 -1.08 0.74 12.00
C GLY A 66 -1.76 2.09 11.79
N ALA A 67 -2.88 2.35 12.47
CA ALA A 67 -3.57 3.64 12.39
C ALA A 67 -2.68 4.80 12.85
N LYS A 68 -1.92 4.61 13.94
CA LYS A 68 -0.94 5.61 14.41
C LYS A 68 0.20 5.81 13.42
N ALA A 69 0.69 4.72 12.81
CA ALA A 69 1.75 4.79 11.82
C ALA A 69 1.31 5.58 10.57
N ILE A 70 0.07 5.42 10.11
CA ILE A 70 -0.49 6.21 9.01
C ILE A 70 -0.41 7.71 9.32
N LEU A 71 -0.85 8.13 10.51
CA LEU A 71 -0.81 9.54 10.93
C LEU A 71 0.63 10.07 10.98
N ALA A 72 1.58 9.25 11.43
CA ALA A 72 2.98 9.65 11.57
C ALA A 72 3.71 9.75 10.20
N LEU A 73 3.34 8.89 9.25
CA LEU A 73 4.06 8.71 7.98
C LEU A 73 3.41 9.47 6.81
N ASN A 74 2.13 9.83 6.90
CA ASN A 74 1.46 10.53 5.81
C ASN A 74 2.17 11.85 5.48
N ARG A 75 2.46 12.06 4.20
CA ARG A 75 3.21 13.21 3.66
C ARG A 75 4.65 13.31 4.16
N LYS A 76 5.22 12.26 4.78
CA LYS A 76 6.66 12.22 5.07
C LYS A 76 7.47 11.97 3.80
N VAL A 77 8.74 12.38 3.86
CA VAL A 77 9.71 12.14 2.80
C VAL A 77 10.12 10.68 2.83
N PHE A 78 9.95 10.01 1.71
CA PHE A 78 10.41 8.66 1.44
C PHE A 78 11.29 8.70 0.19
N LEU A 79 12.58 8.36 0.35
CA LEU A 79 13.58 8.39 -0.74
C LEU A 79 13.57 9.72 -1.52
N GLY A 80 13.54 10.86 -0.81
CA GLY A 80 13.56 12.19 -1.41
C GLY A 80 12.21 12.70 -1.93
N LYS A 81 11.13 11.92 -1.82
CA LYS A 81 9.79 12.29 -2.30
C LYS A 81 8.75 12.29 -1.18
N HIS A 82 7.88 13.29 -1.14
CA HIS A 82 6.72 13.25 -0.26
C HIS A 82 5.68 12.25 -0.77
N ILE A 83 5.33 11.27 0.06
CA ILE A 83 4.36 10.23 -0.31
C ILE A 83 3.10 10.33 0.53
N ALA A 84 1.96 9.93 -0.05
CA ALA A 84 0.73 9.80 0.70
C ALA A 84 0.66 8.41 1.34
N VAL A 85 0.26 8.37 2.61
CA VAL A 85 0.11 7.13 3.38
C VAL A 85 -1.31 7.08 3.93
N HIS A 86 -2.02 6.00 3.66
CA HIS A 86 -3.39 5.81 4.13
C HIS A 86 -3.70 4.32 4.31
N GLU A 87 -4.85 4.02 4.91
CA GLU A 87 -5.33 2.65 5.02
C GLU A 87 -5.68 2.10 3.63
N TYR A 88 -5.38 0.82 3.42
CA TYR A 88 -5.82 0.09 2.24
C TYR A 88 -7.19 -0.53 2.50
N HIS A 89 -8.20 -0.04 1.77
CA HIS A 89 -9.54 -0.62 1.79
C HIS A 89 -9.76 -1.43 0.51
N ARG A 90 -10.00 -2.73 0.65
CA ARG A 90 -10.46 -3.56 -0.47
C ARG A 90 -11.89 -3.14 -0.80
N ARG A 91 -12.13 -2.72 -2.03
CA ARG A 91 -13.49 -2.49 -2.52
C ARG A 91 -14.12 -3.84 -2.84
N ASP A 92 -15.31 -4.06 -2.32
CA ASP A 92 -16.16 -5.17 -2.73
C ASP A 92 -17.05 -4.70 -3.89
N TRP A 93 -16.93 -5.36 -5.04
CA TRP A 93 -17.73 -5.04 -6.22
C TRP A 93 -19.21 -5.39 -6.00
N HIS A 94 -19.50 -6.41 -5.19
CA HIS A 94 -20.87 -6.82 -4.88
C HIS A 94 -21.63 -5.78 -4.05
N ASN A 95 -20.91 -4.90 -3.36
CA ASN A 95 -21.47 -3.82 -2.57
C ASN A 95 -21.37 -2.47 -3.31
N ASP A 96 -21.25 -2.48 -4.64
CA ASP A 96 -21.31 -1.27 -5.47
C ASP A 96 -22.78 -1.00 -5.85
N PRO A 97 -23.42 0.06 -5.29
CA PRO A 97 -24.81 0.39 -5.60
C PRO A 97 -25.05 0.72 -7.09
N ARG A 98 -23.97 0.84 -7.89
CA ARG A 98 -24.02 0.96 -9.35
C ARG A 98 -24.53 -0.30 -10.05
N LEU A 99 -24.42 -1.47 -9.43
CA LEU A 99 -24.96 -2.70 -10.01
C LEU A 99 -26.49 -2.76 -9.95
N GLU A 100 -27.09 -2.10 -8.96
CA GLU A 100 -28.54 -2.12 -8.74
C GLU A 100 -29.30 -1.02 -9.50
N HIS A 101 -28.63 0.10 -9.83
CA HIS A 101 -29.26 1.25 -10.50
C HIS A 101 -28.70 1.49 -11.90
N VAL A 102 -29.25 0.79 -12.90
CA VAL A 102 -28.94 0.99 -14.33
C VAL A 102 -29.85 2.05 -14.99
N SER A 103 -30.80 2.66 -14.27
CA SER A 103 -31.77 3.58 -14.89
C SER A 103 -31.39 5.08 -14.81
N ASN A 104 -30.98 5.57 -15.99
CA ASN A 104 -31.39 6.81 -16.67
C ASN A 104 -31.11 8.21 -16.10
N ALA A 105 -30.52 9.00 -17.01
CA ALA A 105 -30.67 10.44 -17.27
C ALA A 105 -30.07 11.49 -16.31
N GLN A 106 -29.70 11.17 -15.07
CA GLN A 106 -29.05 12.14 -14.17
C GLN A 106 -27.80 11.59 -13.47
N GLU A 107 -26.93 10.89 -14.23
CA GLU A 107 -25.64 10.43 -13.70
C GLU A 107 -24.74 11.64 -13.39
N ARG A 108 -24.76 12.11 -12.14
CA ARG A 108 -23.89 13.18 -11.60
C ARG A 108 -22.39 12.83 -11.68
N ARG A 109 -22.07 11.60 -12.06
CA ARG A 109 -20.71 11.06 -12.21
C ARG A 109 -20.25 10.96 -13.66
N LYS A 110 -20.85 11.72 -14.59
CA LYS A 110 -20.37 11.83 -15.99
C LYS A 110 -18.88 12.19 -16.10
N GLY A 111 -18.29 12.77 -15.04
CA GLY A 111 -16.85 12.99 -14.87
C GLY A 111 -16.13 11.93 -14.03
N ASP A 112 -16.53 10.65 -14.10
CA ASP A 112 -15.85 9.56 -13.39
C ASP A 112 -14.38 9.49 -13.81
N ARG A 113 -13.48 9.84 -12.88
CA ARG A 113 -12.04 9.90 -13.10
C ARG A 113 -11.36 8.53 -13.02
N ARG A 114 -12.11 7.44 -12.89
CA ARG A 114 -11.55 6.09 -12.88
C ARG A 114 -10.93 5.75 -14.24
N ARG A 115 -9.65 5.39 -14.23
CA ARG A 115 -8.94 4.93 -15.42
C ARG A 115 -9.36 3.49 -15.74
N LYS A 116 -9.84 3.26 -16.96
CA LYS A 116 -10.19 1.92 -17.47
C LYS A 116 -8.98 1.33 -18.19
N GLY A 117 -8.74 0.03 -18.02
CA GLY A 117 -7.63 -0.68 -18.69
C GLY A 117 -6.28 -0.52 -18.01
N LEU A 118 -6.26 -0.33 -16.67
CA LEU A 118 -5.02 -0.41 -15.90
C LEU A 118 -4.58 -1.86 -15.80
N GLU A 119 -3.30 -2.11 -16.05
CA GLU A 119 -2.69 -3.41 -15.84
C GLU A 119 -1.99 -3.41 -14.48
N GLU A 120 -2.43 -4.29 -13.58
CA GLU A 120 -1.67 -4.60 -12.37
C GLU A 120 -0.49 -5.47 -12.77
N VAL A 121 0.69 -4.86 -12.86
CA VAL A 121 1.92 -5.57 -13.14
C VAL A 121 2.46 -6.05 -11.80
N ILE A 122 2.24 -7.34 -11.56
CA ILE A 122 3.05 -8.32 -10.80
C ILE A 122 3.65 -7.82 -9.48
N ASP A 123 3.51 -8.62 -8.42
CA ASP A 123 4.29 -8.47 -7.20
C ASP A 123 5.80 -8.57 -7.51
N ILE A 124 6.43 -7.41 -7.76
CA ILE A 124 7.86 -7.27 -8.10
C ILE A 124 8.77 -7.62 -6.91
N SER A 125 8.20 -7.97 -5.74
CA SER A 125 8.95 -8.50 -4.61
C SER A 125 9.81 -9.72 -4.96
N ARG A 126 9.33 -10.59 -5.86
CA ARG A 126 10.05 -11.83 -6.23
C ARG A 126 11.30 -11.61 -7.06
N GLN A 127 11.46 -10.44 -7.69
CA GLN A 127 12.63 -10.14 -8.51
C GLN A 127 13.87 -9.76 -7.68
N PHE A 128 13.71 -9.44 -6.38
CA PHE A 128 14.79 -8.93 -5.54
C PHE A 128 15.09 -9.77 -4.28
N THR A 129 14.47 -10.94 -4.11
CA THR A 129 14.77 -11.82 -2.96
C THR A 129 16.06 -12.62 -3.18
N SER A 130 17.22 -12.00 -2.94
CA SER A 130 18.44 -12.75 -2.65
C SER A 130 18.33 -13.33 -1.22
N HIS A 131 17.92 -14.60 -1.15
CA HIS A 131 18.25 -15.61 -0.12
C HIS A 131 18.51 -15.11 1.32
N LYS A 132 17.50 -15.20 2.20
CA LYS A 132 17.72 -15.53 3.63
C LYS A 132 16.59 -16.40 4.17
N THR A 133 16.82 -17.71 4.16
CA THR A 133 16.04 -18.71 4.88
C THR A 133 16.28 -18.50 6.38
N PHE A 134 15.28 -18.03 7.13
CA PHE A 134 15.34 -18.01 8.59
C PHE A 134 14.81 -19.35 9.12
N SER A 135 15.71 -20.29 9.41
CA SER A 135 15.39 -21.45 10.23
C SER A 135 15.48 -21.04 11.71
N ARG A 136 14.37 -21.11 12.44
CA ARG A 136 14.38 -21.06 13.91
C ARG A 136 14.59 -22.48 14.42
N ARG A 137 15.77 -22.78 14.96
CA ARG A 137 15.95 -23.91 15.87
C ARG A 137 15.59 -23.43 17.28
N HIS A 138 14.54 -24.01 17.85
CA HIS A 138 14.30 -23.92 19.29
C HIS A 138 15.15 -25.01 19.96
N GLY A 139 15.96 -24.59 20.93
CA GLY A 139 16.57 -25.43 21.96
C GLY A 139 16.07 -24.96 23.31
#